data_AF-A0A3L7R5M4-F1
#
_entry.id   AF-A0A3L7R5M4-F1
#
_cell.length_a   1.000
_cell.length_b   1.000
_cell.length_c   1.000
_cell.angle_alpha   90.00
_cell.angle_beta   90.00
_cell.angle_gamma   90.00
#
_symmetry.space_group_name_H-M   'P 1'
#
loop_
_entity.id
_entity.type
_entity.pdbx_description
1 polymer ?
#
loop_
_entity_poly.entity_id
_entity_poly.type
_entity_poly.pdbx_seq_one_letter_code
_entity_poly.pdbx_strand_id
1 'polypeptide(L)'
;MSDENSLFRNIGQFFGHVVNAIKHDPTVPTEPSASATVPTEVNREVQEARQGEFILRRTTIDEVLRAPQVPQDEATSTSKHETDQCQ
;
A
#
# COMPACT_ATOMS: atom_id res chain seq x y z
N MET A 1 -15.45 -4.77 38.12
CA MET A 1 -16.03 -5.45 36.93
C MET A 1 -15.99 -4.51 35.72
N SER A 2 -14.80 -4.06 35.32
CA SER A 2 -14.61 -3.05 34.26
C SER A 2 -13.58 -3.46 33.20
N ASP A 3 -12.74 -4.44 33.51
CA ASP A 3 -11.68 -4.88 32.60
C ASP A 3 -12.22 -5.76 31.47
N GLU A 4 -13.23 -6.59 31.75
CA GLU A 4 -13.90 -7.45 30.77
C GLU A 4 -14.53 -6.62 29.64
N ASN A 5 -15.20 -5.52 29.98
CA ASN A 5 -15.79 -4.59 29.01
C ASN A 5 -14.73 -3.87 28.16
N SER A 6 -13.55 -3.58 28.72
CA SER A 6 -12.44 -3.00 27.95
C SER A 6 -11.84 -4.01 26.99
N LEU A 7 -11.73 -5.28 27.40
CA LEU A 7 -11.17 -6.36 26.60
C LEU A 7 -12.06 -6.65 25.39
N PHE A 8 -13.37 -6.82 25.60
CA PHE A 8 -14.31 -7.03 24.49
C PHE A 8 -14.40 -5.82 23.56
N ARG A 9 -14.22 -4.61 24.08
CA ARG A 9 -14.15 -3.39 23.26
C ARG A 9 -12.89 -3.36 22.38
N ASN A 10 -11.73 -3.72 22.92
CA ASN A 10 -10.48 -3.80 22.16
C ASN A 10 -10.54 -4.89 21.08
N ILE A 11 -11.10 -6.06 21.41
CA ILE A 11 -11.28 -7.16 20.47
C ILE A 11 -12.27 -6.76 19.35
N GLY A 12 -13.39 -6.16 19.71
CA GLY A 12 -14.37 -5.66 18.73
C GLY A 12 -13.79 -4.60 17.80
N GLN A 13 -12.95 -3.70 18.32
CA GLN A 13 -12.27 -2.69 17.51
C GLN A 13 -11.25 -3.32 16.55
N PHE A 14 -10.48 -4.29 17.01
CA PHE A 14 -9.54 -5.02 16.16
C PHE A 14 -10.24 -5.75 14.99
N PHE A 15 -11.27 -6.54 15.28
CA PHE A 15 -12.02 -7.24 14.23
C PHE A 15 -12.79 -6.28 13.31
N GLY A 16 -13.29 -5.15 13.85
CA GLY A 16 -13.91 -4.09 13.06
C GLY A 16 -12.95 -3.51 12.01
N HIS A 17 -11.70 -3.26 12.38
CA HIS A 17 -10.68 -2.79 11.44
C HIS A 17 -10.33 -3.83 10.36
N VAL A 18 -10.22 -5.10 10.72
CA VAL A 18 -9.95 -6.19 9.77
C VAL A 18 -11.08 -6.32 8.75
N VAL A 19 -12.34 -6.32 9.21
CA VAL A 19 -13.50 -6.40 8.32
C VAL A 19 -13.61 -5.17 7.42
N ASN A 20 -13.31 -3.98 7.94
CA ASN A 20 -13.29 -2.76 7.13
C ASN A 20 -12.18 -2.81 6.06
N ALA A 21 -11.00 -3.35 6.39
CA ALA A 21 -9.90 -3.48 5.43
C ALA A 21 -10.20 -4.51 4.32
N ILE A 22 -10.92 -5.60 4.62
CA ILE A 22 -11.31 -6.61 3.63
C ILE A 22 -12.45 -6.12 2.73
N LYS A 23 -13.38 -5.34 3.28
CA LYS A 23 -14.52 -4.78 2.53
C LYS A 23 -14.13 -3.58 1.68
N HIS A 24 -13.04 -2.89 2.01
CA HIS A 24 -12.53 -1.81 1.19
C HIS A 24 -11.92 -2.38 -0.09
N ASP A 25 -12.42 -1.89 -1.21
CA ASP A 25 -11.85 -2.14 -2.52
C ASP A 25 -10.41 -1.56 -2.54
N PRO A 26 -9.38 -2.37 -2.82
CA PRO A 26 -7.98 -1.91 -2.86
C PRO A 26 -7.72 -0.88 -3.97
N THR A 27 -8.69 -0.62 -4.85
CA THR A 27 -8.62 0.44 -5.86
C THR A 27 -9.04 1.82 -5.34
N VAL A 28 -9.65 1.92 -4.16
CA VAL A 28 -10.02 3.21 -3.56
C VAL A 28 -8.85 3.69 -2.69
N PRO A 29 -8.16 4.80 -3.05
CA PRO A 29 -7.05 5.31 -2.28
C PRO A 29 -7.53 5.71 -0.88
N THR A 30 -7.07 5.02 0.16
CA THR A 30 -7.15 5.54 1.53
C THR A 30 -6.24 6.77 1.58
N GLU A 31 -6.79 7.90 2.01
CA GLU A 31 -6.12 9.20 2.19
C GLU A 31 -4.60 9.07 2.42
N PRO A 32 -3.76 9.67 1.55
CA PRO A 32 -2.32 9.49 1.61
C PRO A 32 -1.78 10.17 2.87
N SER A 33 -1.42 9.38 3.87
CA SER A 33 -0.45 9.82 4.87
C SER A 33 0.82 10.23 4.11
N ALA A 34 1.14 11.52 4.15
CA ALA A 34 2.30 12.08 3.48
C ALA A 34 3.54 11.29 3.89
N SER A 35 4.21 10.68 2.89
CA SER A 35 5.39 9.83 3.06
C SER A 35 5.15 8.34 3.36
N ALA A 36 4.15 7.72 2.74
CA ALA A 36 4.10 6.26 2.63
C ALA A 36 4.54 5.81 1.21
N THR A 37 5.84 5.84 0.92
CA THR A 37 6.37 4.97 -0.14
C THR A 37 6.24 3.56 0.40
N VAL A 38 5.17 2.85 0.07
CA VAL A 38 4.97 1.47 0.49
C VAL A 38 5.88 0.60 -0.39
N PRO A 39 7.01 0.08 0.13
CA PRO A 39 7.84 -0.82 -0.65
C PRO A 39 7.05 -2.11 -0.88
N THR A 40 7.02 -2.58 -2.12
CA THR A 40 6.40 -3.85 -2.46
C THR A 40 7.51 -4.89 -2.65
N GLU A 41 7.56 -5.89 -1.78
CA GLU A 41 8.49 -7.03 -1.92
C GLU A 41 8.10 -7.84 -3.17
N VAL A 42 9.04 -8.04 -4.10
CA VAL A 42 8.75 -8.77 -5.36
C VAL A 42 9.42 -10.13 -5.45
N ASN A 43 10.55 -10.34 -4.79
CA ASN A 43 11.20 -11.65 -4.75
C ASN A 43 12.05 -11.81 -3.49
N ARG A 44 12.05 -13.04 -2.94
CA ARG A 44 12.90 -13.45 -1.84
C ARG A 44 13.63 -14.72 -2.21
N GLU A 45 14.94 -14.62 -2.34
CA GLU A 45 15.80 -15.78 -2.55
C GLU A 45 16.57 -16.10 -1.27
N VAL A 46 16.55 -17.38 -0.87
CA VAL A 46 17.30 -17.89 0.28
C VAL A 46 18.35 -18.87 -0.22
N GLN A 47 19.61 -18.58 0.08
CA GLN A 47 20.74 -19.45 -0.21
C GLN A 47 21.33 -19.95 1.09
N GLU A 48 21.42 -21.27 1.22
CA GLU A 48 22.03 -21.93 2.37
C GLU A 48 23.29 -22.67 1.93
N ALA A 49 24.39 -22.44 2.63
CA ALA A 49 25.65 -23.14 2.43
C ALA A 49 26.12 -23.71 3.77
N ARG A 50 26.47 -24.99 3.78
CA ARG A 50 27.03 -25.64 4.98
C ARG A 50 28.54 -25.59 4.93
N GLN A 51 29.17 -25.03 5.96
CA GLN A 51 30.62 -24.93 6.11
C GLN A 51 31.04 -25.59 7.42
N GLY A 52 31.43 -26.87 7.35
CA GLY A 52 31.76 -27.66 8.53
C GLY A 52 30.57 -27.77 9.48
N GLU A 53 30.71 -27.21 10.68
CA GLU A 53 29.64 -27.15 11.69
C GLU A 53 28.62 -26.02 11.48
N PHE A 54 28.92 -25.03 10.65
CA PHE A 54 28.07 -23.85 10.50
C PHE A 54 27.16 -23.95 9.28
N ILE A 55 25.99 -23.32 9.38
CA ILE A 55 25.08 -23.07 8.26
C ILE A 55 25.10 -21.57 8.00
N LEU A 56 25.64 -21.18 6.85
CA LEU A 56 25.58 -19.82 6.36
C LEU A 56 24.27 -19.66 5.56
N ARG A 57 23.38 -18.80 6.05
CA ARG A 57 22.12 -18.47 5.37
C ARG A 57 22.15 -17.02 4.90
N ARG A 58 22.12 -16.83 3.58
CA ARG A 58 21.99 -15.53 2.92
C ARG A 58 20.56 -15.37 2.42
N THR A 59 19.95 -14.22 2.68
CA THR A 59 18.64 -13.84 2.15
C THR A 59 18.81 -12.60 1.29
N THR A 60 18.39 -12.67 0.03
CA THR A 60 18.32 -11.53 -0.89
C THR A 60 16.85 -11.15 -1.04
N ILE A 61 16.56 -9.85 -0.94
CA ILE A 61 15.21 -9.29 -1.07
C ILE A 61 15.26 -8.23 -2.15
N ASP A 62 14.39 -8.38 -3.15
CA ASP A 62 14.19 -7.38 -4.18
C ASP A 62 12.95 -6.54 -3.82
N GLU A 63 13.15 -5.22 -3.65
CA GLU A 63 12.09 -4.26 -3.33
C GLU A 63 11.74 -3.42 -4.56
N VAL A 64 10.45 -3.24 -4.83
CA VAL A 64 9.96 -2.29 -5.83
C VAL A 64 9.39 -1.07 -5.13
N LEU A 65 10.00 0.08 -5.41
CA LEU A 65 9.56 1.38 -4.95
C LEU A 65 8.63 1.99 -6.00
N ARG A 66 7.37 2.24 -5.63
CA ARG A 66 6.44 3.01 -6.47
C ARG A 66 6.58 4.49 -6.18
N ALA A 67 6.61 5.29 -7.23
CA ALA A 67 6.52 6.74 -7.10
C ALA A 67 5.18 7.10 -6.42
N PRO A 68 5.13 8.18 -5.62
CA PRO A 68 3.88 8.70 -5.10
C PRO A 68 2.89 8.94 -6.24
N GLN A 69 1.69 8.41 -6.12
CA GLN A 69 0.62 8.70 -7.08
C GLN A 69 0.12 10.12 -6.78
N VAL A 70 0.32 11.05 -7.72
CA VAL A 70 -0.39 12.33 -7.69
C VAL A 70 -1.80 12.04 -8.24
N PRO A 71 -2.88 12.37 -7.50
CA PRO A 71 -4.23 12.19 -8.00
C PRO A 71 -4.39 12.89 -9.35
N GLN A 72 -4.74 12.14 -10.40
CA GLN A 72 -5.03 12.67 -11.73
C GLN A 72 -6.50 13.08 -11.84
N ASP A 73 -6.95 13.95 -10.95
CA ASP A 73 -8.17 14.73 -11.16
C ASP A 73 -7.70 16.18 -11.34
N GLU A 74 -7.56 16.62 -12.60
CA GLU A 74 -7.44 18.01 -13.10
C GLU A 74 -6.59 18.00 -14.40
N ALA A 75 -6.99 17.22 -15.40
CA ALA A 75 -6.47 17.37 -16.76
C ALA A 75 -7.56 17.15 -17.81
N THR A 76 -8.70 17.84 -17.67
CA THR A 76 -9.62 18.02 -18.79
C THR A 76 -10.32 19.37 -18.66
N SER A 77 -9.70 20.46 -19.15
CA SER A 77 -10.41 21.64 -19.65
C SER A 77 -9.41 22.71 -20.09
N THR A 78 -8.94 22.65 -21.34
CA THR A 78 -8.76 23.84 -22.20
C THR A 78 -8.47 23.42 -23.64
N SER A 79 -9.44 22.75 -24.28
CA SER A 79 -9.56 22.78 -25.73
C SER A 79 -10.28 24.07 -26.09
N LYS A 80 -9.52 25.13 -26.40
CA LYS A 80 -10.08 26.39 -26.90
C LYS A 80 -10.79 26.11 -28.23
N HIS A 81 -12.08 26.45 -28.30
CA HIS A 81 -12.80 26.66 -29.54
C HIS A 81 -12.10 27.77 -30.31
N GLU A 82 -11.39 27.43 -31.39
CA GLU A 82 -10.96 28.39 -32.40
C GLU A 82 -11.86 28.18 -33.62
N THR A 83 -12.78 29.13 -33.79
CA THR A 83 -13.74 29.21 -34.86
C THR A 83 -13.01 29.62 -36.14
N ASP A 84 -12.88 28.71 -37.10
CA ASP A 84 -12.55 29.06 -38.48
C ASP A 84 -13.71 29.88 -39.07
N GLN A 85 -13.55 31.20 -39.07
CA GLN A 85 -14.20 32.11 -40.01
C GLN A 85 -13.15 32.57 -41.01
N CYS A 86 -13.24 32.05 -42.24
CA CYS A 86 -12.75 32.72 -43.44
C CYS A 86 -13.83 32.57 -44.51
N GLN A 87 -14.52 33.67 -44.80
CA GLN A 87 -15.21 33.91 -46.07
C GLN A 87 -14.25 34.62 -47.02
#